data_AF-A0A5C8ZTZ6-F1
#
_entry.id   AF-A0A5C8ZTZ6-F1
#
_cell.length_a   1.000
_cell.length_b   1.000
_cell.length_c   1.000
_cell.angle_alpha   90.00
_cell.angle_beta   90.00
_cell.angle_gamma   90.00
#
_symmetry.space_group_name_H-M   'P 1'
#
loop_
_entity.id
_entity.type
_entity.pdbx_description
1 polymer ?
#
loop_
_entity_poly.entity_id
_entity_poly.type
_entity_poly.pdbx_seq_one_letter_code
_entity_poly.pdbx_strand_id
1 'polypeptide(L)'
;MKEIPEGRETYTAEPIKSDIDEAMFLGNPVLDNVVNCLVALGSEVWACKRRTKVLEAVLAKKGISQEEIERYQPSAAEVEAWEEDRDRFLALAMGPLGFQSHVPASARFSRK
;
A
#
# COMPACT_ATOMS: atom_id res chain seq x y z
N MET A 1 7.46 -14.19 -22.14
CA MET A 1 7.57 -12.82 -22.70
C MET A 1 7.41 -12.98 -24.21
N LYS A 2 6.26 -12.61 -24.79
CA LYS A 2 6.06 -12.75 -26.25
C LYS A 2 6.74 -11.56 -26.93
N GLU A 3 7.68 -11.84 -27.82
CA GLU A 3 8.34 -10.84 -28.66
C GLU A 3 7.29 -10.13 -29.52
N ILE A 4 7.38 -8.79 -29.54
CA ILE A 4 6.50 -7.93 -30.34
C ILE A 4 7.00 -8.01 -31.79
N PRO A 5 6.13 -8.29 -32.78
CA PRO A 5 6.56 -8.39 -34.17
C PRO A 5 7.07 -7.03 -34.67
N GLU A 6 8.35 -6.96 -35.03
CA GLU A 6 8.96 -5.79 -35.68
C GLU A 6 8.24 -5.50 -37.01
N GLY A 7 7.78 -4.26 -37.21
CA GLY A 7 7.31 -3.79 -38.52
C GLY A 7 5.83 -3.43 -38.66
N ARG A 8 5.06 -3.25 -37.57
CA ARG A 8 3.79 -2.50 -37.69
C ARG A 8 4.10 -1.00 -37.76
N GLU A 9 3.76 -0.36 -38.87
CA GLU A 9 3.77 1.10 -38.98
C GLU A 9 2.78 1.67 -37.95
N THR A 10 3.32 2.15 -36.83
CA THR A 10 2.57 2.87 -35.80
C THR A 10 2.81 4.35 -35.99
N TYR A 11 1.76 5.12 -36.30
CA TYR A 11 1.79 6.57 -36.44
C TYR A 11 1.87 7.32 -35.09
N THR A 12 2.23 6.61 -34.02
CA THR A 12 2.39 7.17 -32.69
C THR A 12 3.70 7.92 -32.64
N ALA A 13 3.66 9.20 -32.24
CA ALA A 13 4.85 9.94 -31.89
C ALA A 13 5.65 9.16 -30.83
N GLU A 14 6.98 9.26 -30.88
CA GLU A 14 7.81 8.72 -29.80
C GLU A 14 7.36 9.37 -28.50
N PRO A 15 7.09 8.59 -27.44
CA PRO A 15 6.61 9.13 -26.18
C PRO A 15 7.67 10.08 -25.62
N ILE A 16 7.28 11.34 -25.42
CA ILE A 16 8.16 12.30 -24.78
C ILE A 16 8.16 11.96 -23.30
N LYS A 17 9.33 12.05 -22.64
CA LYS A 17 9.48 11.68 -21.21
C LYS A 17 8.44 12.37 -20.31
N SER A 18 8.03 13.60 -20.63
CA SER A 18 6.96 14.32 -19.96
C SER A 18 5.58 13.66 -20.09
N ASP A 19 5.28 12.99 -21.20
CA ASP A 19 3.98 12.34 -21.43
C ASP A 19 3.77 11.14 -20.50
N ILE A 20 4.87 10.58 -19.98
CA ILE A 20 4.89 9.46 -19.04
C ILE A 20 5.02 9.98 -17.60
N ASP A 21 5.93 10.92 -17.37
CA ASP A 21 6.25 11.42 -16.02
C ASP A 21 5.19 12.40 -15.49
N GLU A 22 4.51 13.14 -16.36
CA GLU A 22 3.49 14.15 -16.02
C GLU A 22 2.11 13.77 -16.56
N ALA A 23 1.86 12.48 -16.80
CA ALA A 23 0.57 11.99 -17.25
C ALA A 23 -0.55 12.39 -16.26
N MET A 24 -1.38 13.36 -16.65
CA MET A 24 -2.54 13.81 -15.90
C MET A 24 -3.79 13.12 -16.44
N PHE A 25 -4.41 12.26 -15.63
CA PHE A 25 -5.59 11.49 -16.03
C PHE A 25 -6.89 12.21 -15.67
N LEU A 26 -6.92 12.93 -14.56
CA LEU A 26 -8.11 13.63 -14.05
C LEU A 26 -8.08 15.14 -14.28
N GLY A 27 -7.13 15.63 -15.09
CA GLY A 27 -6.99 17.06 -15.39
C GLY A 27 -6.54 17.91 -14.20
N ASN A 28 -6.24 17.29 -13.05
CA ASN A 28 -5.67 17.92 -11.87
C ASN A 28 -4.66 16.94 -11.21
N PRO A 29 -3.38 17.33 -11.08
CA PRO A 29 -2.35 16.44 -10.55
C PRO A 29 -2.59 16.05 -9.08
N VAL A 30 -3.29 16.88 -8.31
CA VAL A 30 -3.66 16.56 -6.92
C VAL A 30 -4.70 15.43 -6.89
N LEU A 31 -5.66 15.42 -7.82
CA LEU A 31 -6.66 14.36 -7.90
C LEU A 31 -6.03 13.04 -8.37
N ASP A 32 -5.12 13.09 -9.34
CA ASP A 32 -4.35 11.93 -9.80
C ASP A 32 -3.50 11.33 -8.67
N ASN A 33 -2.86 12.18 -7.86
CA ASN A 33 -2.12 11.74 -6.68
C ASN A 33 -3.02 11.06 -5.64
N VAL A 34 -4.23 11.57 -5.40
CA VAL A 34 -5.20 10.92 -4.48
C VAL A 34 -5.61 9.54 -5.00
N VAL A 35 -5.87 9.41 -6.31
CA VAL A 35 -6.21 8.11 -6.91
C VAL A 35 -5.03 7.15 -6.85
N ASN A 36 -3.81 7.60 -7.10
CA ASN A 36 -2.61 6.79 -6.96
C ASN A 36 -2.44 6.28 -5.51
N CYS A 37 -2.65 7.14 -4.52
CA CYS A 37 -2.67 6.73 -3.11
C CYS A 37 -3.75 5.68 -2.84
N LEU A 38 -4.96 5.84 -3.39
CA LEU A 38 -6.04 4.88 -3.22
C LEU A 38 -5.72 3.52 -3.86
N VAL A 39 -5.15 3.52 -5.06
CA VAL A 39 -4.71 2.30 -5.76
C VAL A 39 -3.61 1.61 -4.96
N ALA A 40 -2.61 2.36 -4.48
CA ALA A 40 -1.54 1.82 -3.64
C ALA A 40 -2.09 1.20 -2.35
N LEU A 41 -2.96 1.92 -1.63
CA LEU A 41 -3.63 1.40 -0.43
C LEU A 41 -4.45 0.14 -0.71
N GLY A 42 -5.25 0.13 -1.79
CA GLY A 42 -6.01 -1.05 -2.19
C GLY A 42 -5.12 -2.26 -2.48
N SER A 43 -3.95 -2.03 -3.10
CA SER A 43 -2.97 -3.08 -3.37
C SER A 43 -2.35 -3.66 -2.10
N GLU A 44 -2.01 -2.81 -1.12
CA GLU A 44 -1.47 -3.24 0.18
C GLU A 44 -2.53 -3.97 1.02
N VAL A 45 -3.78 -3.50 1.01
CA VAL A 45 -4.90 -4.19 1.67
C VAL A 45 -5.07 -5.61 1.12
N TRP A 46 -4.99 -5.77 -0.20
CA TRP A 46 -5.05 -7.10 -0.82
C TRP A 46 -3.83 -7.96 -0.47
N ALA A 47 -2.62 -7.38 -0.47
CA ALA A 47 -1.41 -8.09 -0.08
C ALA A 47 -1.49 -8.61 1.37
N CYS A 48 -1.99 -7.79 2.30
CA CYS A 48 -2.26 -8.19 3.68
C CYS A 48 -3.31 -9.30 3.76
N LYS A 49 -4.46 -9.14 3.09
CA LYS A 49 -5.51 -10.18 3.04
C LYS A 49 -4.99 -11.51 2.49
N ARG A 50 -4.15 -11.46 1.46
CA ARG A 50 -3.50 -12.65 0.89
C ARG A 50 -2.53 -13.29 1.90
N ARG A 51 -1.74 -12.51 2.63
CA ARG A 51 -0.85 -13.04 3.69
C ARG A 51 -1.66 -13.73 4.78
N THR A 52 -2.79 -13.15 5.23
CA THR A 52 -3.68 -13.79 6.21
C THR A 52 -4.20 -15.14 5.71
N LYS A 53 -4.71 -15.22 4.48
CA LYS A 53 -5.13 -16.50 3.87
C LYS A 53 -4.02 -17.55 3.83
N VAL A 54 -2.79 -17.14 3.53
CA VAL A 54 -1.62 -18.04 3.52
C VAL A 54 -1.29 -18.51 4.93
N LEU A 55 -1.31 -17.61 5.92
CA LEU A 55 -1.09 -17.95 7.33
C LEU A 55 -2.13 -18.95 7.82
N GLU A 56 -3.42 -18.69 7.60
CA GLU A 56 -4.52 -19.62 7.92
C GLU A 56 -4.31 -21.00 7.29
N ALA A 57 -3.95 -21.05 6.00
CA ALA A 57 -3.70 -22.31 5.30
C ALA A 57 -2.48 -23.07 5.87
N VAL A 58 -1.43 -22.36 6.30
CA VAL A 58 -0.26 -22.97 6.94
C VAL A 58 -0.58 -23.46 8.36
N LEU A 59 -1.35 -22.68 9.13
CA LEU A 59 -1.80 -23.03 10.47
C LEU A 59 -2.73 -24.24 10.47
N ALA A 60 -3.67 -24.31 9.51
CA ALA A 60 -4.53 -25.46 9.30
C ALA A 60 -3.73 -26.74 9.03
N LYS A 61 -2.67 -26.67 8.22
CA LYS A 61 -1.76 -27.81 8.00
C LYS A 61 -1.01 -28.25 9.25
N LYS A 62 -0.88 -27.38 10.25
CA LYS A 62 -0.27 -27.65 11.56
C LYS A 62 -1.30 -28.03 12.63
N GLY A 63 -2.58 -28.16 12.25
CA GLY A 63 -3.64 -28.59 13.15
C GLY A 63 -4.34 -27.48 13.92
N ILE A 64 -4.03 -26.20 13.65
CA ILE A 64 -4.75 -25.06 14.21
C ILE A 64 -5.94 -24.74 13.31
N SER A 65 -7.15 -24.85 13.82
CA SER A 65 -8.39 -24.59 13.09
C SER A 65 -8.66 -23.08 12.95
N GLN A 66 -9.49 -22.73 11.96
CA GLN A 66 -9.91 -21.34 11.80
C GLN A 66 -10.70 -20.85 13.03
N GLU A 67 -11.53 -21.70 13.63
CA GLU A 67 -12.26 -21.38 14.86
C GLU A 67 -11.34 -21.15 16.07
N GLU A 68 -10.17 -21.78 16.12
CA GLU A 68 -9.15 -21.47 17.14
C GLU A 68 -8.57 -20.06 16.95
N ILE A 69 -8.34 -19.65 15.70
CA ILE A 69 -7.87 -18.29 15.37
C ILE A 69 -8.95 -17.25 15.74
N GLU A 70 -10.20 -17.47 15.35
CA GLU A 70 -11.31 -16.52 15.59
C GLU A 70 -11.71 -16.42 17.08
N ARG A 71 -11.43 -17.45 17.88
CA ARG A 71 -11.67 -17.42 19.34
C ARG A 71 -10.54 -16.78 20.13
N TYR A 72 -9.40 -16.53 19.51
CA TYR A 72 -8.26 -15.94 20.18
C TYR A 72 -8.63 -14.55 20.73
N GLN A 73 -8.48 -14.39 22.05
CA GLN A 73 -8.62 -13.10 22.71
C GLN A 73 -7.23 -12.61 23.10
N PRO A 74 -6.77 -11.48 22.54
CA PRO A 74 -5.48 -10.92 22.89
C PRO A 74 -5.48 -10.51 24.37
N SER A 75 -4.35 -10.73 25.04
CA SER A 75 -4.11 -10.22 26.37
C SER A 75 -4.00 -8.69 26.37
N ALA A 76 -4.19 -8.06 27.53
CA ALA A 76 -4.03 -6.61 27.67
C ALA A 76 -2.64 -6.12 27.20
N ALA A 77 -1.59 -6.89 27.45
CA ALA A 77 -0.24 -6.58 27.02
C ALA A 77 -0.05 -6.67 25.49
N GLU A 78 -0.72 -7.63 24.83
CA GLU A 78 -0.69 -7.74 23.37
C GLU A 78 -1.46 -6.58 22.72
N VAL A 79 -2.62 -6.21 23.28
CA VAL A 79 -3.38 -5.06 22.79
C VAL A 79 -2.56 -3.78 22.89
N GLU A 80 -1.95 -3.51 24.04
CA GLU A 80 -1.10 -2.32 24.24
C GLU A 80 0.04 -2.25 23.21
N ALA A 81 0.76 -3.36 23.01
CA ALA A 81 1.82 -3.44 22.00
C ALA A 81 1.31 -3.22 20.57
N TRP A 82 0.11 -3.70 20.24
CA TRP A 82 -0.48 -3.48 18.92
C TRP A 82 -0.96 -2.05 18.71
N GLU A 83 -1.44 -1.38 19.77
CA GLU A 83 -1.82 0.03 19.69
C GLU A 83 -0.61 0.93 19.44
N GLU A 84 0.54 0.65 20.09
CA GLU A 84 1.80 1.36 19.79
C GLU A 84 2.22 1.18 18.33
N ASP A 85 2.11 -0.05 17.80
CA ASP A 85 2.43 -0.36 16.41
C ASP A 85 1.46 0.30 15.42
N ARG A 86 0.16 0.36 15.77
CA ARG A 86 -0.87 1.07 15.00
C ARG A 86 -0.59 2.56 14.96
N ASP A 87 -0.28 3.18 16.09
CA ASP A 87 -0.05 4.63 16.17
C ASP A 87 1.19 5.03 15.39
N ARG A 88 2.25 4.20 15.41
CA ARG A 88 3.41 4.34 14.51
C ARG A 88 3.00 4.25 13.04
N PHE A 89 2.16 3.27 12.68
CA PHE A 89 1.67 3.11 11.31
C PHE A 89 0.83 4.31 10.86
N LEU A 90 -0.07 4.83 11.71
CA LEU A 90 -0.89 6.00 11.40
C LEU A 90 -0.05 7.26 11.22
N ALA A 91 0.97 7.46 12.06
CA ALA A 91 1.90 8.57 11.89
C ALA A 91 2.65 8.51 10.54
N LEU A 92 3.03 7.31 10.10
CA LEU A 92 3.71 7.11 8.81
C LEU A 92 2.76 7.26 7.61
N ALA A 93 1.58 6.63 7.68
CA ALA A 93 0.65 6.55 6.56
C ALA A 93 -0.16 7.84 6.39
N MET A 94 -0.64 8.41 7.49
CA MET A 94 -1.57 9.55 7.49
C MET A 94 -0.93 10.87 7.98
N GLY A 95 0.29 10.83 8.52
CA GLY A 95 1.04 12.03 8.92
C GLY A 95 1.13 13.12 7.84
N PRO A 96 1.35 12.78 6.55
CA PRO A 96 1.33 13.75 5.46
C PRO A 96 -0.04 14.42 5.22
N LEU A 97 -1.15 13.75 5.56
CA LEU A 97 -2.52 14.28 5.48
C LEU A 97 -2.93 15.05 6.73
N GLY A 98 -2.27 14.81 7.88
CA GLY A 98 -2.37 15.62 9.09
C GLY A 98 -1.55 16.92 8.99
N PHE A 99 -1.44 17.68 10.09
CA PHE A 99 -0.76 19.00 10.18
C PHE A 99 0.74 19.04 9.74
N GLN A 100 1.30 17.97 9.18
CA GLN A 100 2.69 17.84 8.71
C GLN A 100 2.84 17.81 7.18
N SER A 101 1.83 18.20 6.41
CA SER A 101 1.82 18.19 4.93
C SER A 101 2.93 19.02 4.26
N HIS A 102 3.67 19.81 5.04
CA HIS A 102 4.76 20.69 4.58
C HIS A 102 6.17 20.09 4.82
N VAL A 103 6.27 18.90 5.41
CA VAL A 103 7.56 18.26 5.68
C VAL A 103 7.99 17.45 4.45
N PRO A 104 9.15 17.73 3.84
CA PRO A 104 9.62 17.00 2.66
C PRO A 104 9.86 15.52 3.01
N ALA A 105 9.63 14.61 2.06
CA ALA A 105 9.81 13.16 2.24
C ALA A 105 11.22 12.75 2.72
N SER A 106 12.21 13.64 2.60
CA SER A 106 13.58 13.48 3.05
C SER A 106 13.83 13.87 4.51
N ALA A 107 12.84 14.40 5.22
CA ALA A 107 13.02 14.81 6.60
C ALA A 107 13.21 13.61 7.54
N ARG A 108 14.16 13.71 8.46
CA ARG A 108 14.32 12.73 9.53
C ARG A 108 13.12 12.83 10.48
N PHE A 109 12.36 11.74 10.58
CA PHE A 109 11.31 11.60 11.59
C PHE A 109 11.90 11.79 12.99
N SER A 110 11.44 12.82 13.70
CA SER A 110 11.78 13.02 15.11
C SER A 110 10.96 12.04 15.95
N ARG A 111 11.63 11.08 16.58
CA ARG A 111 11.07 10.34 17.72
C ARG A 111 10.89 11.34 18.87
N LYS A 112 9.66 11.62 19.26
CA LYS A 112 9.35 11.99 20.64
C LYS A 112 8.87 10.74 21.34
#